data_AF-A0A2V9WSF2-F1
#
_entry.id   AF-A0A2V9WSF2-F1
#
_cell.length_a   1.000
_cell.length_b   1.000
_cell.length_c   1.000
_cell.angle_alpha   90.00
_cell.angle_beta   90.00
_cell.angle_gamma   90.00
#
_symmetry.space_group_name_H-M   'P 1'
#
loop_
_entity.id
_entity.type
_entity.pdbx_description
1 polymer ?
#
loop_
_entity_poly.entity_id
_entity_poly.type
_entity_poly.pdbx_seq_one_letter_code
_entity_poly.pdbx_strand_id
1 'polypeptide(L)' 'MPKLRTPALFFHGTRDPFGSIEEMETALALVRARTKLVRVEGAGHDLEAGKNNNEAGKPDLTTIVLGQFQRFFT' A
#
# COMPACT_ATOMS: atom_id res chain seq x y z
N MET A 1 10.27 -12.69 17.29
CA MET A 1 9.53 -11.87 16.29
C MET A 1 8.09 -12.35 16.21
N PRO A 2 7.10 -11.46 16.20
CA PRO A 2 5.70 -11.85 16.02
C PRO A 2 5.55 -12.59 14.69
N LYS A 3 5.04 -13.83 14.73
CA LYS A 3 4.84 -14.66 13.55
C LYS A 3 3.52 -14.24 12.90
N LEU A 4 3.55 -13.24 12.01
CA LEU A 4 2.39 -12.88 11.21
C LEU A 4 2.07 -14.04 10.25
N ARG A 5 0.91 -14.68 10.43
CA ARG A 5 0.45 -15.85 9.65
C ARG A 5 -0.79 -15.59 8.79
N THR A 6 -1.52 -14.51 9.10
CA THR A 6 -2.72 -14.11 8.36
C THR A 6 -2.31 -13.43 7.06
N PRO A 7 -2.99 -13.70 5.93
CA PRO A 7 -2.80 -12.92 4.71
C PRO A 7 -2.99 -11.42 4.97
N ALA A 8 -2.10 -10.58 4.46
CA ALA A 8 -2.11 -9.15 4.76
C ALA A 8 -1.79 -8.31 3.51
N LEU A 9 -2.55 -7.22 3.34
CA LEU A 9 -2.38 -6.25 2.26
C LEU A 9 -1.81 -4.96 2.86
N PHE A 10 -0.73 -4.46 2.28
CA PHE A 10 -0.02 -3.25 2.73
C PHE A 10 -0.16 -2.17 1.67
N PHE A 11 -0.36 -0.92 2.08
CA PHE A 11 -0.38 0.25 1.21
C PHE A 11 0.73 1.20 1.68
N HIS A 12 1.54 1.69 0.74
CA HIS A 12 2.65 2.60 1.05
C HIS A 12 2.77 3.68 -0.01
N GLY A 13 2.90 4.93 0.43
CA GLY A 13 3.11 6.07 -0.46
C GLY A 13 4.53 6.07 -1.00
N THR A 14 4.72 6.31 -2.31
CA THR A 14 6.07 6.32 -2.90
C THR A 14 6.92 7.53 -2.50
N ARG A 15 6.33 8.51 -1.81
CA ARG A 15 6.99 9.70 -1.26
C ARG A 15 6.93 9.76 0.27
N ASP A 16 6.61 8.65 0.94
CA ASP A 16 6.60 8.59 2.41
C ASP A 16 8.01 8.86 2.96
N PRO A 17 8.21 9.88 3.83
CA PRO A 17 9.52 10.17 4.42
C PRO A 17 9.96 9.18 5.51
N PHE A 18 9.08 8.29 5.96
CA PHE A 18 9.35 7.35 7.05
C PHE A 18 9.84 5.98 6.59
N GLY A 19 9.78 5.69 5.30
CA GLY A 19 10.32 4.45 4.76
C GLY A 19 10.23 4.40 3.25
N SER A 20 11.20 3.75 2.62
CA SER A 20 11.21 3.53 1.18
C SER A 20 10.41 2.29 0.77
N ILE A 21 10.09 2.21 -0.52
CA ILE A 21 9.44 1.02 -1.09
C ILE A 21 10.34 -0.21 -0.95
N GLU A 22 11.65 -0.05 -1.15
CA GLU A 22 12.64 -1.11 -1.04
C GLU A 22 12.75 -1.64 0.41
N GLU A 23 12.69 -0.74 1.40
CA GLU A 23 12.64 -1.13 2.81
C GLU A 23 11.38 -1.94 3.13
N MET A 24 10.22 -1.51 2.61
CA MET A 24 8.96 -2.23 2.77
C MET A 24 9.00 -3.60 2.11
N GLU A 25 9.53 -3.72 0.90
CA GLU A 25 9.65 -5.01 0.21
C GLU A 25 10.58 -5.97 0.96
N THR A 26 11.71 -5.47 1.45
CA THR A 26 12.66 -6.25 2.26
C THR A 26 12.01 -6.75 3.55
N ALA A 27 11.25 -5.90 4.24
CA ALA A 27 10.54 -6.27 5.46
C ALA A 27 9.44 -7.32 5.19
N LEU A 28 8.68 -7.16 4.11
CA LEU A 28 7.59 -8.07 3.74
C LEU A 28 8.09 -9.44 3.29
N ALA A 29 9.30 -9.53 2.73
CA ALA A 29 9.94 -10.81 2.40
C ALA A 29 10.21 -11.69 3.63
N LEU A 30 10.27 -11.10 4.83
CA LEU A 30 10.45 -11.84 6.09
C LEU A 30 9.15 -12.45 6.62
N VAL A 31 7.99 -12.04 6.08
CA VAL A 31 6.68 -12.51 6.54
C VAL A 31 6.37 -13.88 5.95
N ARG A 32 6.12 -14.86 6.82
CA ARG A 32 5.77 -16.25 6.45
C ARG A 32 4.27 -16.43 6.21
N ALA A 33 3.68 -15.52 5.44
CA ALA A 33 2.27 -15.52 5.04
C ALA A 33 2.14 -14.85 3.67
N ARG A 34 0.97 -14.99 3.04
CA ARG A 34 0.67 -14.27 1.81
C ARG A 34 0.62 -12.77 2.11
N THR A 35 1.53 -12.00 1.53
CA THR A 35 1.53 -10.54 1.63
C THR A 35 1.48 -9.92 0.24
N LYS A 36 1.01 -8.68 0.16
CA LYS A 36 1.12 -7.85 -1.03
C LYS A 36 1.34 -6.40 -0.62
N LEU A 37 2.29 -5.75 -1.26
CA LEU A 37 2.49 -4.30 -1.18
C LEU A 37 1.78 -3.62 -2.36
N VAL A 38 0.97 -2.62 -2.06
CA VAL A 38 0.36 -1.72 -3.04
C VAL A 38 1.05 -0.38 -2.89
N ARG A 39 1.72 0.04 -3.96
CA ARG A 39 2.38 1.34 -4.04
C ARG A 39 1.33 2.40 -4.42
N VAL A 40 1.23 3.45 -3.62
CA VAL A 40 0.36 4.60 -3.90
C VAL A 40 1.23 5.70 -4.49
N GLU A 41 1.22 5.79 -5.81
CA GLU A 41 2.13 6.67 -6.55
C GLU A 41 1.90 8.16 -6.21
N GLY A 42 2.99 8.85 -5.88
CA GLY A 42 2.98 10.28 -5.55
C GLY A 42 2.49 10.60 -4.14
N ALA A 43 2.00 9.61 -3.39
CA ALA A 43 1.48 9.80 -2.06
C ALA A 43 2.56 9.80 -0.98
N GLY A 44 2.32 10.59 0.08
CA GLY A 44 3.15 10.62 1.28
C GLY A 44 2.68 9.61 2.33
N HIS A 45 3.06 9.85 3.59
CA HIS A 45 2.70 9.02 4.74
C HIS A 45 1.18 8.94 4.99
N ASP A 46 0.46 10.01 4.65
CA ASP A 46 -0.99 10.11 4.74
C ASP A 46 -1.72 9.35 3.61
N LEU A 47 -0.97 8.75 2.68
CA LEU A 47 -1.48 8.15 1.45
C LEU A 47 -2.24 9.15 0.54
N GLU A 48 -2.10 10.45 0.78
CA GLU A 48 -2.65 11.48 -0.09
C GLU A 48 -1.64 11.80 -1.21
N ALA A 49 -2.09 11.67 -2.47
CA ALA A 49 -1.33 12.17 -3.61
C ALA A 49 -1.44 13.71 -3.61
N GLY A 50 -0.45 14.39 -3.03
CA GLY A 50 -0.56 15.77 -2.54
C GLY A 50 -1.41 16.76 -3.36
N LYS A 51 -2.24 17.54 -2.64
CA LYS A 51 -3.01 18.77 -3.00
C LYS A 51 -3.85 18.81 -4.29
N ASN A 52 -3.68 17.88 -5.24
CA ASN A 52 -4.36 17.89 -6.54
C ASN A 52 -5.30 16.68 -6.70
N ASN A 53 -5.94 16.25 -5.61
CA ASN A 53 -6.94 15.16 -5.61
C ASN A 53 -8.21 15.46 -6.45
N ASN A 54 -8.26 16.62 -7.13
CA ASN A 54 -9.30 17.02 -8.07
C ASN A 54 -8.89 16.82 -9.54
N GLU A 55 -7.90 15.97 -9.84
CA GLU A 55 -7.66 15.51 -11.22
C GLU A 55 -8.80 14.56 -11.63
N ALA A 56 -9.74 15.09 -12.42
CA ALA A 56 -10.87 14.34 -12.95
C ALA A 56 -10.38 13.06 -13.66
N GLY A 57 -10.73 11.90 -13.10
CA GLY A 57 -10.46 10.58 -13.70
C GLY A 57 -9.49 9.67 -12.93
N LYS A 58 -8.79 10.14 -11.89
CA LYS A 58 -8.08 9.22 -10.99
C LYS A 58 -9.06 8.57 -10.00
N PRO A 59 -9.09 7.24 -9.88
CA PRO A 59 -9.90 6.58 -8.85
C PRO A 59 -9.42 7.04 -7.47
N ASP A 60 -10.37 7.38 -6.61
CA ASP A 60 -10.04 7.75 -5.23
C ASP A 60 -9.40 6.56 -4.50
N LEU A 61 -8.66 6.86 -3.42
CA LEU A 61 -7.96 5.86 -2.63
C LEU A 61 -8.89 4.72 -2.17
N THR A 62 -10.13 5.03 -1.78
CA THR A 62 -11.15 4.06 -1.34
C THR A 62 -11.46 3.05 -2.45
N THR A 63 -11.65 3.54 -3.68
CA THR A 63 -11.88 2.69 -4.86
C THR A 63 -10.68 1.76 -5.12
N ILE A 64 -9.45 2.29 -4.99
CA ILE A 64 -8.22 1.50 -5.13
C ILE A 64 -8.15 0.42 -4.04
N VAL A 65 -8.40 0.80 -2.78
CA VAL A 65 -8.37 -0.10 -1.62
C VAL A 65 -9.37 -1.24 -1.81
N LEU A 66 -10.62 -0.93 -2.14
CA LEU A 66 -11.67 -1.94 -2.36
C LEU A 66 -11.28 -2.92 -3.46
N GLY A 67 -10.82 -2.41 -4.61
CA GLY A 67 -10.43 -3.26 -5.73
C GLY A 67 -9.24 -4.16 -5.40
N GLN A 68 -8.22 -3.65 -4.70
CA GLN A 68 -7.07 -4.47 -4.28
C GLN A 68 -7.47 -5.49 -3.22
N PHE A 69 -8.33 -5.12 -2.28
CA PHE A 69 -8.85 -6.02 -1.25
C PHE A 69 -9.59 -7.19 -1.87
N GLN A 70 -10.56 -6.92 -2.75
CA GLN A 70 -11.33 -7.95 -3.46
C GLN A 70 -10.41 -8.90 -4.24
N ARG A 71 -9.43 -8.37 -4.98
CA ARG A 71 -8.47 -9.19 -5.75
C ARG A 71 -7.50 -10.00 -4.89
N PHE A 72 -7.23 -9.56 -3.66
CA PHE A 72 -6.24 -10.21 -2.81
C PHE A 72 -6.89 -11.24 -1.88
N PHE A 73 -8.07 -10.97 -1.34
CA PHE A 73 -8.71 -11.86 -0.35
C PHE A 73 -9.77 -12.80 -0.93
N THR A 74 -10.14 -12.61 -2.19
CA THR A 74 -10.98 -13.54 -2.96
C THR A 74 -10.09 -14.35 -3.89
#